data_AF-A0A9N8P2T8-F1
#
_entry.id   AF-A0A9N8P2T8-F1
#
_cell.length_a   1.000
_cell.length_b   1.000
_cell.length_c   1.000
_cell.angle_alpha   90.00
_cell.angle_beta   90.00
_cell.angle_gamma   90.00
#
_symmetry.space_group_name_H-M   'P 1'
#
loop_
_entity.id
_entity.type
_entity.pdbx_description
1 polymer ?
#
loop_
_entity_poly.entity_id
_entity_poly.type
_entity_poly.pdbx_seq_one_letter_code
_entity_poly.pdbx_strand_id
1 'polypeptide(L)'
;MEKITSKILSLQPVTFIMLFIILPFVSLIVTGIITFIGFFANFEFIFPLVLISVTIVGIVYFIWVWGIIYYVEEKEESNKLYFKISFWVLFSYALIRFILGLEMDITKNPILLENSTWAILEALGSLYTLIVFAGYIYVSYFVAKKITLLQNDTRIPEFFYFAAAWCFPIGIPFLQAKLLKKKTIFDIISK
;
A
#
# COMPACT_ATOMS: atom_id res chain seq x y z
N MET A 1 3.95 17.23 -8.95
CA MET A 1 3.52 16.24 -7.95
C MET A 1 2.25 16.72 -7.22
N GLU A 2 2.24 17.95 -6.70
CA GLU A 2 1.09 18.59 -6.02
C GLU A 2 -0.26 18.43 -6.75
N LYS A 3 -0.32 18.66 -8.07
CA LYS A 3 -1.56 18.53 -8.85
C LYS A 3 -2.12 17.09 -8.87
N ILE A 4 -1.26 16.08 -8.89
CA ILE A 4 -1.67 14.67 -8.89
C ILE A 4 -2.12 14.28 -7.47
N THR A 5 -1.33 14.66 -6.48
CA THR A 5 -1.59 14.44 -5.08
C THR A 5 -2.92 15.05 -4.63
N SER A 6 -3.18 16.31 -4.98
CA SER A 6 -4.45 17.01 -4.72
C SER A 6 -5.65 16.31 -5.39
N LYS A 7 -5.47 15.82 -6.63
CA LYS A 7 -6.50 15.02 -7.30
C LYS A 7 -6.80 13.73 -6.55
N ILE A 8 -5.79 12.99 -6.11
CA ILE A 8 -6.00 11.73 -5.37
C ILE A 8 -6.68 12.00 -4.02
N LEU A 9 -6.30 13.06 -3.30
CA LEU A 9 -6.94 13.44 -2.04
C LEU A 9 -8.37 13.96 -2.20
N SER A 10 -8.79 14.38 -3.39
CA SER A 10 -10.18 14.77 -3.66
C SER A 10 -11.06 13.63 -4.17
N LEU A 11 -10.48 12.44 -4.43
CA LEU A 11 -11.25 11.27 -4.82
C LEU A 11 -12.22 10.83 -3.72
N GLN A 12 -13.39 10.35 -4.15
CA GLN A 12 -14.39 9.86 -3.22
C GLN A 12 -13.93 8.55 -2.56
N PRO A 13 -14.36 8.27 -1.32
CA PRO A 13 -14.04 7.00 -0.64
C PRO A 13 -14.44 5.76 -1.46
N VAL A 14 -15.56 5.83 -2.17
CA VAL A 14 -16.02 4.76 -3.08
C VAL A 14 -15.01 4.48 -4.18
N THR A 15 -14.35 5.51 -4.71
CA THR A 15 -13.28 5.33 -5.71
C THR A 15 -12.11 4.55 -5.12
N PHE A 16 -11.73 4.79 -3.87
CA PHE A 16 -10.70 4.00 -3.20
C PHE A 16 -11.15 2.56 -2.91
N ILE A 17 -12.43 2.31 -2.61
CA ILE A 17 -12.97 0.94 -2.51
C ILE A 17 -12.83 0.22 -3.85
N MET A 18 -13.24 0.88 -4.94
CA MET A 18 -13.13 0.32 -6.29
C MET A 18 -11.67 -0.02 -6.64
N LEU A 19 -10.74 0.89 -6.35
CA LEU A 19 -9.33 0.73 -6.67
C LEU A 19 -8.64 -0.29 -5.76
N PHE A 20 -8.78 -0.19 -4.45
CA PHE A 20 -7.96 -0.96 -3.53
C PHE A 20 -8.51 -2.33 -3.16
N ILE A 21 -9.83 -2.53 -3.32
CA ILE A 21 -10.49 -3.80 -2.96
C ILE A 21 -10.99 -4.50 -4.22
N ILE A 22 -11.80 -3.82 -5.02
CA ILE A 22 -12.50 -4.47 -6.14
C ILE A 22 -11.53 -4.81 -7.28
N LEU A 23 -10.61 -3.91 -7.66
CA LEU A 23 -9.67 -4.17 -8.75
C LEU A 23 -8.75 -5.38 -8.49
N PRO A 24 -8.06 -5.52 -7.33
CA PRO A 24 -7.31 -6.74 -7.02
C PRO A 24 -8.18 -7.99 -6.94
N PHE A 25 -9.40 -7.86 -6.41
CA PHE A 25 -10.32 -8.99 -6.28
C PHE A 25 -10.77 -9.54 -7.65
N VAL A 26 -11.16 -8.64 -8.57
CA VAL A 26 -11.51 -9.01 -9.95
C VAL A 26 -10.31 -9.61 -10.66
N SER A 27 -9.11 -9.03 -10.47
CA SER A 27 -7.87 -9.57 -11.01
C SER A 27 -7.62 -11.02 -10.57
N LEU A 28 -7.79 -11.32 -9.28
CA LEU A 28 -7.67 -12.69 -8.75
C LEU A 28 -8.70 -13.65 -9.35
N ILE A 29 -9.96 -13.22 -9.48
CA ILE A 29 -11.02 -14.05 -10.10
C ILE A 29 -10.66 -14.37 -11.54
N VAL A 30 -10.28 -13.36 -12.33
CA VAL A 30 -9.95 -13.53 -13.75
C VAL A 30 -8.74 -14.44 -13.89
N THR A 31 -7.68 -14.22 -13.10
CA THR A 31 -6.52 -15.13 -13.08
C THR A 31 -6.94 -16.56 -12.72
N GLY A 32 -7.77 -16.76 -11.70
CA GLY A 32 -8.26 -18.08 -11.31
C GLY A 32 -9.06 -18.78 -12.41
N ILE A 33 -9.94 -18.06 -13.11
CA ILE A 33 -10.69 -18.60 -14.27
C ILE A 33 -9.74 -19.00 -15.40
N ILE A 34 -8.75 -18.15 -15.70
CA ILE A 34 -7.78 -18.44 -16.76
C ILE A 34 -6.93 -19.66 -16.42
N THR A 35 -6.42 -19.76 -15.17
CA THR A 35 -5.66 -20.92 -14.71
C THR A 35 -6.52 -22.20 -14.78
N PHE A 36 -7.80 -22.11 -14.38
CA PHE A 36 -8.73 -23.24 -14.47
C PHE A 36 -8.94 -23.69 -15.91
N ILE A 37 -9.21 -22.77 -16.85
CA ILE A 37 -9.34 -23.10 -18.28
C ILE A 37 -8.03 -23.69 -18.82
N GLY A 38 -6.90 -23.09 -18.47
CA GLY A 38 -5.57 -23.53 -18.89
C GLY A 38 -5.26 -24.98 -18.49
N PHE A 39 -5.69 -25.38 -17.29
CA PHE A 39 -5.59 -26.77 -16.82
C PHE A 39 -6.32 -27.76 -17.72
N PHE A 40 -7.54 -27.43 -18.19
CA PHE A 40 -8.31 -28.32 -19.08
C PHE A 40 -7.88 -28.22 -20.54
N ALA A 41 -7.45 -27.04 -20.98
CA ALA A 41 -7.06 -26.78 -22.37
C ALA A 41 -5.58 -27.15 -22.66
N ASN A 42 -4.82 -27.54 -21.63
CA ASN A 42 -3.36 -27.73 -21.70
C ASN A 42 -2.66 -26.51 -22.32
N PHE A 43 -3.09 -25.32 -21.89
CA PHE A 43 -2.60 -24.03 -22.35
C PHE A 43 -2.20 -23.17 -21.15
N GLU A 44 -1.02 -22.56 -21.23
CA GLU A 44 -0.50 -21.70 -20.16
C GLU A 44 -0.62 -20.24 -20.56
N PHE A 45 -1.36 -19.47 -19.77
CA PHE A 45 -1.50 -18.02 -19.95
C PHE A 45 -0.66 -17.26 -18.94
N ILE A 46 0.43 -16.66 -19.41
CA ILE A 46 1.44 -15.99 -18.57
C ILE A 46 1.20 -14.47 -18.60
N PHE A 47 0.03 -14.02 -18.13
CA PHE A 47 -0.20 -12.58 -17.93
C PHE A 47 -0.26 -12.26 -16.44
N PRO A 48 0.62 -11.38 -15.92
CA PRO A 48 0.74 -11.11 -14.49
C PRO A 48 -0.33 -10.12 -14.00
N LEU A 49 -1.61 -10.42 -14.25
CA LEU A 49 -2.75 -9.55 -13.95
C LEU A 49 -2.80 -9.15 -12.47
N VAL A 50 -2.56 -10.12 -11.57
CA VAL A 50 -2.52 -9.89 -10.12
C VAL A 50 -1.41 -8.90 -9.77
N LEU A 51 -0.20 -9.13 -10.26
CA LEU A 51 0.94 -8.25 -10.01
C LEU A 51 0.65 -6.83 -10.50
N ILE A 52 0.16 -6.66 -11.72
CA ILE A 52 -0.16 -5.34 -12.29
C ILE A 52 -1.22 -4.63 -11.43
N SER A 53 -2.28 -5.34 -11.03
CA SER A 53 -3.34 -4.77 -10.21
C SER A 53 -2.83 -4.30 -8.84
N VAL A 54 -1.99 -5.10 -8.18
CA VAL A 54 -1.38 -4.77 -6.88
C VAL A 54 -0.42 -3.59 -7.03
N THR A 55 0.35 -3.51 -8.12
CA THR A 55 1.25 -2.39 -8.41
C THR A 55 0.49 -1.07 -8.58
N ILE A 56 -0.61 -1.07 -9.34
CA ILE A 56 -1.46 0.12 -9.50
C ILE A 56 -1.99 0.59 -8.13
N VAL A 57 -2.49 -0.35 -7.33
CA VAL A 57 -2.98 -0.09 -5.97
C VAL A 57 -1.87 0.48 -5.09
N GLY A 58 -0.66 -0.10 -5.14
CA GLY A 58 0.51 0.38 -4.41
C GLY A 58 0.89 1.81 -4.79
N ILE A 59 0.94 2.12 -6.09
CA ILE A 59 1.26 3.48 -6.57
C ILE A 59 0.24 4.49 -6.04
N VAL A 60 -1.05 4.20 -6.16
CA VAL A 60 -2.11 5.09 -5.68
C VAL A 60 -2.01 5.27 -4.16
N TYR A 61 -1.72 4.21 -3.41
CA TYR A 61 -1.48 4.27 -1.97
C TYR A 61 -0.29 5.18 -1.61
N PHE A 62 0.87 5.00 -2.25
CA PHE A 62 2.04 5.82 -1.98
C PHE A 62 1.80 7.30 -2.28
N ILE A 63 1.12 7.62 -3.39
CA ILE A 63 0.77 9.01 -3.70
C ILE A 63 -0.23 9.57 -2.68
N TRP A 64 -1.19 8.76 -2.23
CA TRP A 64 -2.15 9.16 -1.20
C TRP A 64 -1.45 9.47 0.14
N VAL A 65 -0.59 8.57 0.64
CA VAL A 65 0.21 8.77 1.87
C VAL A 65 1.04 10.05 1.77
N TRP A 66 1.72 10.24 0.64
CA TRP A 66 2.50 11.45 0.39
C TRP A 66 1.62 12.70 0.39
N GLY A 67 0.38 12.59 -0.09
CA GLY A 67 -0.59 13.67 -0.09
C GLY A 67 -1.09 14.10 1.26
N ILE A 68 -1.42 13.16 2.14
CA ILE A 68 -1.78 13.50 3.53
C ILE A 68 -0.71 14.38 4.16
N ILE A 69 0.54 14.10 3.83
CA ILE A 69 1.70 14.72 4.44
C ILE A 69 1.95 16.12 3.90
N TYR A 70 1.76 16.35 2.61
CA TYR A 70 1.82 17.69 2.01
C TYR A 70 0.61 18.55 2.39
N TYR A 71 -0.60 17.99 2.39
CA TYR A 71 -1.83 18.72 2.73
C TYR A 71 -1.85 19.24 4.18
N VAL A 72 -1.15 18.57 5.09
CA VAL A 72 -0.98 19.05 6.48
C VAL A 72 0.20 20.02 6.62
N GLU A 73 1.19 19.97 5.73
CA GLU A 73 2.35 20.88 5.79
C GLU A 73 1.98 22.33 5.48
N GLU A 74 0.92 22.57 4.70
CA GLU A 74 0.30 23.89 4.56
C GLU A 74 -0.23 24.44 5.91
N LYS A 75 -0.41 23.58 6.91
CA LYS A 75 -1.01 23.92 8.21
C LYS A 75 -0.03 23.88 9.39
N GLU A 76 1.04 23.06 9.34
CA GLU A 76 2.02 22.91 10.43
C GLU A 76 3.39 22.39 9.94
N GLU A 77 4.47 23.07 10.31
CA GLU A 77 5.84 22.57 10.12
C GLU A 77 6.12 21.42 11.10
N SER A 78 6.50 20.24 10.57
CA SER A 78 6.96 19.12 11.40
C SER A 78 8.19 18.47 10.78
N ASN A 79 9.14 18.01 11.60
CA ASN A 79 10.32 17.29 11.12
C ASN A 79 9.90 15.92 10.52
N LYS A 80 10.12 15.74 9.22
CA LYS A 80 9.72 14.55 8.44
C LYS A 80 10.85 13.57 8.16
N LEU A 81 12.04 13.72 8.75
CA LEU A 81 13.20 12.91 8.40
C LEU A 81 12.90 11.40 8.49
N TYR A 82 12.45 10.94 9.66
CA TYR A 82 12.13 9.53 9.89
C TYR A 82 10.93 9.04 9.06
N PHE A 83 9.98 9.94 8.75
CA PHE A 83 8.89 9.60 7.82
C PHE A 83 9.42 9.34 6.41
N LYS A 84 10.25 10.25 5.88
CA LYS A 84 10.81 10.12 4.53
C LYS A 84 11.65 8.85 4.42
N ILE A 85 12.49 8.55 5.42
CA ILE A 85 13.27 7.32 5.46
C ILE A 85 12.34 6.11 5.41
N SER A 86 11.35 6.04 6.31
CA SER A 86 10.41 4.92 6.39
C SER A 86 9.60 4.74 5.09
N PHE A 87 9.14 5.85 4.51
CA PHE A 87 8.41 5.86 3.24
C PHE A 87 9.26 5.31 2.09
N TRP A 88 10.52 5.77 1.96
CA TRP A 88 11.41 5.30 0.89
C TRP A 88 11.84 3.84 1.09
N VAL A 89 11.98 3.37 2.33
CA VAL A 89 12.22 1.95 2.60
C VAL A 89 11.02 1.11 2.16
N LEU A 90 9.78 1.53 2.45
CA LEU A 90 8.58 0.84 1.97
C LEU A 90 8.46 0.86 0.45
N PHE A 91 8.70 2.02 -0.16
CA PHE A 91 8.63 2.19 -1.60
C PHE A 91 9.67 1.33 -2.32
N SER A 92 10.91 1.30 -1.84
CA SER A 92 11.96 0.45 -2.40
C SER A 92 11.62 -1.04 -2.27
N TYR A 93 11.06 -1.46 -1.14
CA TYR A 93 10.60 -2.84 -0.97
C TYR A 93 9.51 -3.22 -1.97
N ALA A 94 8.50 -2.36 -2.15
CA ALA A 94 7.43 -2.57 -3.12
C ALA A 94 7.98 -2.67 -4.55
N LEU A 95 8.95 -1.82 -4.90
CA LEU A 95 9.62 -1.83 -6.20
C LEU A 95 10.45 -3.11 -6.42
N ILE A 96 11.20 -3.56 -5.42
CA ILE A 96 11.95 -4.83 -5.47
C ILE A 96 10.99 -6.00 -5.67
N ARG A 97 9.90 -6.05 -4.92
CA ARG A 97 8.88 -7.11 -5.05
C ARG A 97 8.21 -7.10 -6.42
N PHE A 98 7.97 -5.92 -7.00
CA PHE A 98 7.47 -5.81 -8.37
C PHE A 98 8.47 -6.37 -9.39
N ILE A 99 9.75 -5.98 -9.30
CA ILE A 99 10.80 -6.47 -10.21
C ILE A 99 10.96 -7.99 -10.10
N LEU A 100 11.00 -8.53 -8.88
CA LEU A 100 11.08 -9.98 -8.65
C LEU A 100 9.84 -10.72 -9.15
N GLY A 101 8.66 -10.11 -9.03
CA GLY A 101 7.40 -10.69 -9.50
C GLY A 101 7.21 -10.66 -11.02
N LEU A 102 7.99 -9.87 -11.75
CA LEU A 102 7.94 -9.86 -13.22
C LEU A 102 8.60 -11.09 -13.86
N GLU A 103 9.17 -12.00 -13.06
CA GLU A 103 9.85 -13.22 -13.53
C GLU A 103 10.83 -12.95 -14.67
N MET A 104 11.45 -11.76 -14.66
CA MET A 104 12.51 -11.46 -15.62
C MET A 104 13.66 -12.41 -15.28
N ASP A 105 14.01 -13.31 -16.19
CA ASP A 105 15.24 -14.09 -16.11
C ASP A 105 16.44 -13.14 -16.25
N ILE A 106 16.78 -12.43 -15.17
CA ILE A 106 17.90 -11.48 -15.12
C ILE A 106 19.24 -12.23 -15.04
N THR A 107 19.21 -13.53 -14.72
CA THR A 107 20.39 -14.39 -14.64
C THR A 107 20.15 -15.69 -15.42
N LYS A 108 20.77 -15.78 -16.60
CA LYS A 108 20.77 -16.99 -17.47
C LYS A 108 21.44 -18.23 -16.85
N ASN A 109 22.14 -18.07 -15.72
CA ASN A 109 22.82 -19.15 -15.03
C ASN A 109 22.38 -19.18 -13.56
N PRO A 110 22.01 -20.36 -13.01
CA PRO A 110 21.83 -20.49 -11.58
C PRO A 110 23.16 -20.15 -10.90
N ILE A 111 23.17 -19.11 -10.08
CA ILE A 111 24.33 -18.77 -9.27
C ILE A 111 24.41 -19.85 -8.19
N LEU A 112 25.28 -20.84 -8.41
CA LEU A 112 25.61 -21.85 -7.41
C LEU A 112 26.43 -21.17 -6.30
N LEU A 113 25.73 -20.63 -5.31
CA LEU A 113 26.32 -20.07 -4.10
C LEU A 113 26.54 -21.19 -3.08
N GLU A 114 27.61 -21.08 -2.30
CA GLU A 114 27.82 -21.97 -1.14
C GLU A 114 26.69 -21.80 -0.12
N ASN A 115 26.37 -22.86 0.64
CA ASN A 115 25.33 -22.84 1.67
C ASN A 115 25.50 -21.69 2.67
N SER A 116 26.75 -21.32 3.00
CA SER A 116 27.06 -20.19 3.88
C SER A 116 26.63 -18.85 3.29
N THR A 117 26.80 -18.67 1.98
CA THR A 117 26.44 -17.43 1.27
C THR A 117 24.93 -17.32 1.11
N TRP A 118 24.24 -18.42 0.87
CA TRP A 118 22.77 -18.47 0.89
C TRP A 118 22.20 -18.06 2.26
N ALA A 119 22.73 -18.63 3.35
CA ALA A 119 22.29 -18.29 4.69
C ALA A 119 22.49 -16.79 5.02
N ILE A 120 23.61 -16.21 4.58
CA ILE A 120 23.87 -14.77 4.76
C ILE A 120 22.87 -13.92 3.98
N LEU A 121 22.57 -14.28 2.73
CA LEU A 121 21.60 -13.55 1.90
C LEU A 121 20.18 -13.64 2.47
N GLU A 122 19.76 -14.80 2.97
CA GLU A 122 18.48 -14.98 3.64
C GLU A 122 18.38 -14.16 4.93
N ALA A 123 19.44 -14.14 5.73
CA ALA A 123 19.50 -13.33 6.95
C ALA A 123 19.38 -11.83 6.63
N LEU A 124 20.09 -11.34 5.61
CA LEU A 124 20.00 -9.95 5.15
C LEU A 124 18.60 -9.62 4.61
N GLY A 125 18.01 -10.51 3.82
CA GLY A 125 16.64 -10.35 3.30
C GLY A 125 15.59 -10.30 4.42
N SER A 126 15.76 -11.14 5.44
CA SER A 126 14.90 -11.16 6.63
C SER A 126 15.04 -9.87 7.44
N LEU A 127 16.27 -9.40 7.65
CA LEU A 127 16.53 -8.14 8.34
C LEU A 127 15.96 -6.94 7.58
N TYR A 128 16.09 -6.91 6.25
CA TYR A 128 15.46 -5.88 5.43
C TYR A 128 13.93 -5.89 5.56
N THR A 129 13.32 -7.09 5.57
CA THR A 129 11.87 -7.24 5.77
C THR A 129 11.42 -6.70 7.13
N LEU A 130 12.20 -6.91 8.20
CA LEU A 130 11.93 -6.33 9.52
C LEU A 130 11.99 -4.80 9.51
N ILE A 131 12.98 -4.21 8.83
CA ILE A 131 13.10 -2.75 8.70
C ILE A 131 11.90 -2.20 7.92
N VAL A 132 11.49 -2.87 6.84
CA VAL A 132 10.30 -2.50 6.06
C VAL A 132 9.05 -2.56 6.93
N PHE A 133 8.88 -3.61 7.74
CA PHE A 133 7.76 -3.73 8.65
C PHE A 133 7.72 -2.62 9.70
N ALA A 134 8.86 -2.29 10.32
CA ALA A 134 8.97 -1.16 11.24
C ALA A 134 8.65 0.18 10.54
N GLY A 135 9.13 0.36 9.31
CA GLY A 135 8.82 1.51 8.47
C GLY A 135 7.32 1.61 8.16
N TYR A 136 6.65 0.48 7.90
CA TYR A 136 5.21 0.41 7.67
C TYR A 136 4.41 0.89 8.88
N ILE A 137 4.78 0.41 10.08
CA ILE A 137 4.18 0.86 11.34
C ILE A 137 4.37 2.35 11.51
N TYR A 138 5.59 2.86 11.31
CA TYR A 138 5.88 4.28 11.47
C TYR A 138 5.10 5.16 10.48
N VAL A 139 5.03 4.76 9.21
CA VAL A 139 4.23 5.48 8.20
C VAL A 139 2.75 5.48 8.57
N SER A 140 2.21 4.35 8.99
CA SER A 140 0.80 4.22 9.40
C SER A 140 0.50 5.12 10.61
N TYR A 141 1.38 5.12 11.61
CA TYR A 141 1.29 5.98 12.79
C TYR A 141 1.33 7.46 12.40
N PHE A 142 2.30 7.84 11.56
CA PHE A 142 2.47 9.23 11.14
C PHE A 142 1.25 9.74 10.35
N VAL A 143 0.75 8.94 9.41
CA VAL A 143 -0.47 9.27 8.65
C VAL A 143 -1.66 9.42 9.57
N ALA A 144 -1.86 8.49 10.50
CA ALA A 144 -2.97 8.53 11.45
C ALA A 144 -2.94 9.77 12.34
N LYS A 145 -1.76 10.10 12.89
CA LYS A 145 -1.56 11.32 13.67
C LYS A 145 -1.93 12.57 12.87
N LYS A 146 -1.50 12.64 11.61
CA LYS A 146 -1.78 13.76 10.71
C LYS A 146 -3.28 13.88 10.37
N ILE A 147 -3.97 12.77 10.14
CA ILE A 147 -5.41 12.78 9.90
C ILE A 147 -6.18 13.18 11.17
N THR A 148 -5.76 12.71 12.34
CA THR A 148 -6.38 13.06 13.63
C THR A 148 -6.31 14.58 13.86
N LEU A 149 -5.16 15.21 13.62
CA LEU A 149 -4.99 16.66 13.72
C LEU A 149 -5.93 17.43 12.77
N LEU A 150 -6.22 16.88 11.58
CA LEU A 150 -7.12 17.52 10.61
C LEU A 150 -8.61 17.43 10.99
N GLN A 151 -9.01 16.46 11.81
CA GLN A 151 -10.42 16.24 12.15
C GLN A 151 -10.94 17.26 13.18
N ASN A 152 -10.08 17.88 14.00
CA ASN A 152 -10.47 18.75 15.12
C ASN A 152 -11.53 18.13 16.06
N ASP A 153 -11.72 16.81 15.99
CA ASP A 153 -12.74 16.05 16.73
C ASP A 153 -12.03 15.00 17.59
N THR A 154 -12.13 15.18 18.91
CA THR A 154 -11.49 14.31 19.92
C THR A 154 -12.28 13.04 20.22
N ARG A 155 -13.44 12.84 19.58
CA ARG A 155 -14.32 11.68 19.86
C ARG A 155 -13.73 10.34 19.46
N ILE A 156 -12.89 10.31 18.41
CA ILE A 156 -12.27 9.07 17.93
C ILE A 156 -10.80 9.08 18.36
N PRO A 157 -10.36 8.12 19.19
CA PRO A 157 -8.96 8.01 19.60
C PRO A 157 -8.01 7.85 18.40
N GLU A 158 -6.81 8.45 18.49
CA GLU A 158 -5.73 8.36 17.49
C GLU A 158 -5.43 6.90 17.08
N PHE A 159 -5.55 5.97 18.04
CA PHE A 159 -5.37 4.54 17.80
C PHE A 159 -6.28 3.97 16.71
N PHE A 160 -7.53 4.45 16.56
CA PHE A 160 -8.42 3.96 15.51
C PHE A 160 -7.99 4.43 14.12
N TYR A 161 -7.47 5.65 14.01
CA TYR A 161 -6.89 6.15 12.75
C TYR A 161 -5.63 5.37 12.39
N PHE A 162 -4.84 5.00 13.40
CA PHE A 162 -3.66 4.14 13.23
C PHE A 162 -4.04 2.74 12.77
N ALA A 163 -5.00 2.10 13.44
CA ALA A 163 -5.51 0.80 13.05
C ALA A 163 -6.08 0.83 11.61
N ALA A 164 -6.80 1.89 11.23
CA ALA A 164 -7.29 2.05 9.87
C ALA A 164 -6.15 2.26 8.85
N ALA A 165 -5.09 3.00 9.20
CA ALA A 165 -3.94 3.18 8.31
C ALA A 165 -3.14 1.87 8.14
N TRP A 166 -3.02 1.09 9.22
CA TRP A 166 -2.39 -0.23 9.23
C TRP A 166 -3.24 -1.27 8.47
N CYS A 167 -4.56 -1.23 8.57
CA CYS A 167 -5.44 -2.18 7.87
C CYS A 167 -5.58 -1.86 6.37
N PHE A 168 -4.49 -1.52 5.68
CA PHE A 168 -4.44 -1.42 4.24
C PHE A 168 -4.82 -2.76 3.59
N PRO A 169 -5.65 -2.78 2.53
CA PRO A 169 -6.27 -1.63 1.85
C PRO A 169 -7.56 -1.07 2.46
N ILE A 170 -8.19 -1.82 3.38
CA ILE A 170 -9.57 -1.62 3.83
C ILE A 170 -9.77 -0.30 4.59
N GLY A 171 -8.79 0.11 5.39
CA GLY A 171 -8.95 1.31 6.21
C GLY A 171 -8.70 2.63 5.47
N ILE A 172 -8.08 2.64 4.28
CA ILE A 172 -7.83 3.89 3.54
C ILE A 172 -9.13 4.57 3.07
N PRO A 173 -10.13 3.88 2.50
CA PRO A 173 -11.43 4.49 2.20
C PRO A 173 -12.09 5.15 3.42
N PHE A 174 -11.98 4.54 4.60
CA PHE A 174 -12.49 5.12 5.84
C PHE A 174 -11.76 6.42 6.20
N LEU A 175 -10.44 6.39 6.18
CA LEU A 175 -9.59 7.57 6.43
C LEU A 175 -9.88 8.70 5.43
N GLN A 176 -10.08 8.35 4.16
CA GLN A 176 -10.45 9.28 3.11
C GLN A 176 -11.82 9.92 3.35
N ALA A 177 -12.80 9.15 3.80
CA ALA A 177 -14.13 9.68 4.12
C ALA A 177 -14.06 10.69 5.25
N LYS A 178 -13.28 10.40 6.30
CA LYS A 178 -13.03 11.34 7.40
C LYS A 178 -12.37 12.61 6.89
N LEU A 179 -11.28 12.51 6.11
CA LEU A 179 -10.61 13.68 5.50
C LEU A 179 -11.56 14.59 4.71
N LEU A 180 -12.49 14.00 3.95
CA LEU A 180 -13.49 14.74 3.18
C LEU A 180 -14.73 15.16 3.99
N LYS A 181 -14.77 14.90 5.30
CA LYS A 181 -15.92 15.13 6.19
C LYS A 181 -17.21 14.49 5.68
N LYS A 182 -17.10 13.34 5.02
CA LYS A 182 -18.23 12.55 4.54
C LYS A 182 -18.60 11.48 5.56
N LYS A 183 -19.90 11.17 5.67
CA LYS A 183 -20.37 10.04 6.48
C LYS A 183 -19.80 8.74 5.93
N THR A 184 -19.29 7.91 6.82
CA THR A 184 -18.86 6.54 6.51
C THR A 184 -20.01 5.56 6.68
N ILE A 185 -19.89 4.35 6.11
CA ILE A 185 -20.84 3.25 6.33
C ILE A 185 -20.94 2.92 7.84
N PHE A 186 -19.84 3.03 8.58
CA PHE A 186 -19.82 2.84 10.04
C PHE A 186 -20.67 3.88 10.78
N ASP A 187 -20.67 5.14 10.33
CA ASP A 187 -21.53 6.20 10.90
C ASP A 187 -23.03 5.99 10.57
N ILE A 188 -23.35 5.14 9.58
CA ILE A 188 -24.72 4.77 9.21
C ILE A 188 -25.19 3.56 10.03
N ILE A 189 -24.30 2.60 10.32
CA ILE A 189 -24.60 1.38 11.08
C ILE A 189 -24.73 1.65 12.59
N SER A 190 -24.06 2.67 13.14
CA SER A 190 -24.11 2.97 14.57
C SER A 190 -25.36 3.77 15.02
N LYS A 191 -26.41 3.81 14.20
CA LYS A 191 -27.69 4.48 14.49
C LYS A 191 -28.77 3.45 14.73
#